data_AF-A0A1I6KNY8-F1
#
_entry.id   AF-A0A1I6KNY8-F1
#
_cell.length_a   1.000
_cell.length_b   1.000
_cell.length_c   1.000
_cell.angle_alpha   90.00
_cell.angle_beta   90.00
_cell.angle_gamma   90.00
#
_symmetry.space_group_name_H-M   'P 1'
#
loop_
_entity.id
_entity.type
_entity.pdbx_description
1 polymer ?
#
loop_
_entity_poly.entity_id
_entity_poly.type
_entity_poly.pdbx_seq_one_letter_code
_entity_poly.pdbx_strand_id
1 'polypeptide(L)' 'MDEGWVSNLEVDCNESGRFVAVLVLTPPPELGPPIRVPIEGEYDRPELAEDAALDALAAMTRGD' A
#
# COMPACT_ATOMS: atom_id res chain seq x y z
N MET A 1 2.87 -16.40 0.95
CA MET A 1 2.71 -15.42 2.04
C MET A 1 2.87 -16.15 3.35
N ASP A 2 3.94 -15.85 4.08
CA ASP A 2 4.18 -16.35 5.44
C ASP A 2 3.00 -16.02 6.36
N GLU A 3 2.59 -17.00 7.18
CA GLU A 3 1.32 -17.08 7.93
C GLU A 3 1.07 -15.98 9.00
N GLY A 4 1.80 -14.86 8.98
CA GLY A 4 1.67 -13.76 9.94
C GLY A 4 1.72 -12.35 9.36
N TRP A 5 1.99 -12.18 8.06
CA TRP A 5 2.05 -10.84 7.45
C TRP A 5 0.67 -10.38 7.01
N VAL A 6 0.29 -9.17 7.44
CA VAL A 6 -0.95 -8.52 7.04
C VAL A 6 -0.62 -7.34 6.14
N SER A 7 -1.07 -7.38 4.89
CA SER A 7 -1.01 -6.24 3.98
C SER A 7 -2.30 -5.43 4.06
N ASN A 8 -2.20 -4.13 4.30
CA ASN A 8 -3.30 -3.18 4.26
C ASN A 8 -3.00 -2.07 3.25
N LEU A 9 -4.04 -1.52 2.63
CA LEU A 9 -3.92 -0.38 1.74
C LEU A 9 -4.51 0.85 2.41
N GLU A 10 -3.76 1.95 2.42
CA GLU A 10 -4.20 3.26 2.86
C GLU A 10 -4.11 4.24 1.69
N VAL A 11 -4.98 5.26 1.67
CA VAL A 11 -4.88 6.37 0.73
C VAL A 11 -4.56 7.62 1.53
N ASP A 12 -3.45 8.26 1.19
CA ASP A 12 -3.00 9.51 1.80
C ASP A 12 -3.22 10.67 0.83
N CYS A 13 -3.36 11.89 1.36
CA CYS A 13 -3.51 13.09 0.54
C CYS A 13 -2.30 13.99 0.79
N ASN A 14 -1.53 14.25 -0.26
CA ASN A 14 -0.31 15.04 -0.15
C ASN A 14 -0.60 16.55 -0.04
N GLU A 15 0.45 17.33 0.22
CA GLU A 15 0.35 18.79 0.38
C GLU A 15 -0.15 19.52 -0.89
N SER A 16 -0.12 18.85 -2.04
CA SER A 16 -0.65 19.38 -3.31
C SER A 16 -2.13 19.06 -3.52
N GLY A 17 -2.78 18.38 -2.57
CA GLY A 17 -4.18 17.94 -2.68
C GLY A 17 -4.39 16.73 -3.58
N ARG A 18 -3.32 15.98 -3.88
CA ARG A 18 -3.34 14.75 -4.68
C ARG A 18 -3.34 13.53 -3.77
N PHE A 19 -4.00 12.47 -4.21
CA PHE A 19 -4.10 11.21 -3.50
C PHE A 19 -2.95 10.29 -3.88
N VAL A 20 -2.32 9.67 -2.88
CA VAL A 20 -1.22 8.72 -3.03
C VAL A 20 -1.59 7.45 -2.29
N ALA A 21 -1.41 6.31 -2.94
CA ALA A 21 -1.61 5.03 -2.30
C ALA A 21 -0.43 4.65 -1.42
N VAL A 22 -0.70 4.11 -0.25
CA VAL A 22 0.32 3.64 0.71
C VAL A 22 0.02 2.19 1.07
N LEU A 23 0.93 1.31 0.69
CA LEU A 23 0.91 -0.08 1.09
C LEU A 23 1.51 -0.20 2.50
N VAL A 24 0.72 -0.68 3.45
CA VAL A 24 1.15 -0.93 4.82
C VAL A 24 1.31 -2.42 5.03
N LEU A 25 2.56 -2.86 5.12
CA LEU A 25 2.91 -4.24 5.45
C LEU A 25 3.13 -4.33 6.95
N THR A 26 2.19 -4.96 7.64
CA THR A 26 2.28 -5.20 9.08
C THR A 26 2.85 -6.58 9.30
N PRO A 27 4.11 -6.68 9.79
CA PRO A 27 4.67 -7.97 10.15
C PRO A 27 4.06 -8.43 11.49
N PRO A 28 4.20 -9.73 11.84
CA PRO A 28 3.89 -10.21 13.18
C PRO A 28 4.69 -9.45 14.25
N PRO A 29 4.17 -9.32 15.48
CA PRO A 29 4.72 -8.44 16.52
C PRO A 29 6.16 -8.79 16.94
N GLU A 30 6.61 -10.02 16.65
CA GLU A 30 7.98 -10.47 16.89
C GLU A 30 9.01 -9.92 15.88
N LEU A 31 8.57 -9.51 14.68
CA LEU A 31 9.44 -9.05 13.60
C LEU A 31 9.65 -7.53 13.61
N GLY A 32 8.70 -6.75 14.15
CA GLY A 32 8.87 -5.32 14.35
C GLY A 32 7.66 -4.47 13.95
N PRO A 33 7.87 -3.16 13.68
CA PRO A 33 6.80 -2.24 13.34
C PRO A 33 6.30 -2.42 11.89
N PRO A 34 5.11 -1.90 11.57
CA PRO A 34 4.59 -1.86 10.20
C PRO A 34 5.49 -1.06 9.26
N ILE A 35 5.69 -1.59 8.06
CA ILE A 35 6.42 -0.95 6.98
C ILE A 35 5.40 -0.24 6.09
N ARG A 36 5.58 1.07 5.90
CA ARG A 36 4.73 1.89 5.02
C ARG A 36 5.49 2.16 3.74
N VAL A 37 4.96 1.73 2.61
CA VAL A 37 5.55 1.91 1.28
C VAL A 37 4.60 2.75 0.45
N PRO A 38 4.92 4.02 0.15
CA PRO A 38 4.15 4.80 -0.80
C PRO A 38 4.28 4.16 -2.18
N ILE A 39 3.15 3.88 -2.82
CA ILE A 39 3.08 3.44 -4.21
C ILE A 39 3.33 4.65 -5.09
N GLU A 40 4.19 4.48 -6.11
CA GLU A 40 4.48 5.54 -7.06
C GLU A 40 3.22 5.90 -7.85
N GLY A 41 2.82 7.17 -7.79
CA GLY A 41 1.63 7.68 -8.46
C GLY A 41 0.89 8.71 -7.62
N GLU A 42 0.51 9.82 -8.26
CA GLU A 42 -0.31 10.87 -7.66
C GLU A 42 -1.60 11.00 -8.45
N TYR A 43 -2.74 10.89 -7.77
CA TYR A 43 -4.05 10.82 -8.39
C TYR A 43 -4.93 11.99 -7.96
N ASP A 44 -5.81 12.45 -8.86
CA ASP A 44 -6.78 13.51 -8.54
C ASP A 44 -7.99 12.98 -7.74
N ARG A 45 -8.12 11.66 -7.59
CA ARG A 45 -9.23 11.02 -6.87
C ARG A 45 -8.72 9.87 -6.00
N PRO A 46 -9.31 9.65 -4.81
CA PRO A 46 -8.90 8.56 -3.92
C PRO A 46 -9.19 7.18 -4.53
N GLU A 47 -10.28 7.05 -5.30
CA GLU A 47 -10.68 5.80 -5.98
C GLU A 47 -9.59 5.30 -6.94
N LEU A 48 -8.92 6.23 -7.65
CA LEU A 48 -7.83 5.91 -8.57
C LEU A 48 -6.56 5.48 -7.84
N ALA A 49 -6.30 6.09 -6.68
CA ALA A 49 -5.19 5.70 -5.83
C ALA A 49 -5.42 4.28 -5.28
N GLU A 50 -6.63 3.96 -4.82
CA GLU A 50 -6.98 2.62 -4.33
C GLU A 50 -6.84 1.55 -5.42
N ASP A 51 -7.33 1.82 -6.63
CA ASP A 51 -7.21 0.90 -7.77
C ASP A 51 -5.74 0.61 -8.12
N ALA A 52 -4.91 1.66 -8.18
CA ALA A 52 -3.47 1.51 -8.39
C ALA A 52 -2.78 0.74 -7.25
N ALA A 53 -3.25 0.92 -6.01
CA ALA A 53 -2.73 0.20 -4.86
C ALA A 53 -3.05 -1.30 -4.92
N LEU A 54 -4.26 -1.65 -5.36
CA LEU A 54 -4.69 -3.03 -5.59
C LEU A 54 -3.89 -3.68 -6.72
N ASP A 55 -3.67 -2.96 -7.83
CA ASP A 55 -2.86 -3.46 -8.95
C ASP A 55 -1.40 -3.70 -8.52
N ALA A 56 -0.82 -2.75 -7.78
CA ALA A 56 0.53 -2.91 -7.23
C ALA A 56 0.62 -4.08 -6.24
N LEU A 57 -0.36 -4.27 -5.35
CA LEU A 57 -0.41 -5.42 -4.45
C LEU A 57 -0.56 -6.74 -5.21
N ALA A 58 -1.39 -6.77 -6.26
CA ALA A 58 -1.56 -7.93 -7.14
C ALA A 58 -0.25 -8.25 -7.88
N ALA A 59 0.49 -7.25 -8.36
CA ALA A 59 1.80 -7.43 -8.97
C ALA A 59 2.83 -8.00 -8.00
N MET A 60 2.86 -7.52 -6.74
CA MET A 60 3.77 -8.02 -5.70
C MET A 60 3.44 -9.45 -5.26
N THR A 61 2.16 -9.83 -5.21
CA THR A 61 1.71 -11.18 -4.84
C THR A 61 1.82 -12.19 -5.99
N ARG A 62 1.90 -11.71 -7.23
CA ARG A 62 2.06 -12.54 -8.44
C ARG A 62 3.52 -12.79 -8.81
N GLY A 63 4.47 -12.17 -8.11
CA GLY A 63 5.89 -12.51 -8.20
C GLY A 63 6.18 -13.82 -7.49
N ASP A 64 6.01 -14.92 -8.23
CA ASP A 64 6.49 -16.28 -7.95
C ASP A 64 7.99 -16.41 -8.29
#